data_AF-A0A199VWP2-F1
#
_entry.id   AF-A0A199VWP2-F1
#
_cell.length_a   1.000
_cell.length_b   1.000
_cell.length_c   1.000
_cell.angle_alpha   90.00
_cell.angle_beta   90.00
_cell.angle_gamma   90.00
#
_symmetry.space_group_name_H-M   'P 1'
#
loop_
_entity.id
_entity.type
_entity.pdbx_description
1 polymer ?
#
loop_
_entity_poly.entity_id
_entity_poly.type
_entity_poly.pdbx_seq_one_letter_code
_entity_poly.pdbx_strand_id
1 'polypeptide(L)'
;MAPSTLLLLLLLTSTINTLSRASPRSVYIIQVNNELKPSAFPNVDSCLPRLLGVPDPRASRRAPPHPRRSRRLPDRLRRPHTTRSPQFLGLVSSNPRRPHALLSAADAGAGTVIAVLDTGIRPDHRSFSAEGLPPPPSRWRGACEAGPKFSANSCNRKLLGARFFPAGFLAASKRRSANATNSDVLSPWDSDGHGTHTASTAAGAVVSGASLFGFAAGEASGVAPRARVAAYKVCWSPGCFDSDILAAMDRAVDDGADVVSLSVGTSPAPYHLDPIAVGAFAAAARHGVFVAASAGNDGPGEMTATNVSPWIATVGAGTIDRRFPADVVLGDGARFPGASLYAGERVPRDRWFQLVYAGNVSTAVSRSTAPFCAWGSLDPALTRGRVVLCERGGVRRVEKGLAVKAAGGAGAIIANQFFDGEGVVPDAHLIPAVAVGYSAGNAVHAYVRSATAPRVRLVFGGTQVGVRPAPVVAAFSGRGPSAQSPYLIKPDLIAPGVGILAGWAADVGPTNLPADARRTEFNIMSGTSMACPHASGVAALLKAAHPDWSPRPSVRQ
;
A
#
# COMPACT_ATOMS: atom_id res chain seq x y z
N MET A 1 36.78 14.72 3.06
CA MET A 1 35.90 15.56 3.90
C MET A 1 34.89 16.24 2.98
N ALA A 2 33.61 15.85 3.04
CA ALA A 2 32.57 16.46 2.21
C ALA A 2 32.16 17.82 2.82
N PRO A 3 31.96 18.89 2.01
CA PRO A 3 31.59 20.19 2.55
C PRO A 3 30.12 20.16 3.01
N SER A 4 29.91 20.24 4.32
CA SER A 4 28.59 20.41 4.92
C SER A 4 27.93 21.69 4.37
N THR A 5 26.86 21.55 3.59
CA THR A 5 26.12 22.69 3.04
C THR A 5 25.22 23.26 4.13
N LEU A 6 25.46 24.51 4.55
CA LEU A 6 24.60 25.20 5.51
C LEU A 6 23.39 25.81 4.78
N LEU A 7 22.18 25.41 5.18
CA LEU A 7 20.93 25.96 4.64
C LEU A 7 20.44 27.06 5.59
N LEU A 8 20.47 28.33 5.16
CA LEU A 8 19.99 29.45 5.97
C LEU A 8 18.56 29.81 5.54
N LEU A 9 17.60 29.75 6.47
CA LEU A 9 16.21 30.15 6.24
C LEU A 9 16.07 31.64 6.64
N LEU A 10 15.83 32.52 5.68
CA LEU A 10 15.63 33.96 5.93
C LEU A 10 14.20 34.35 5.56
N LEU A 11 13.43 34.80 6.55
CA LEU A 11 12.09 35.38 6.37
C LEU A 11 12.27 36.86 6.00
N LEU A 12 12.18 37.17 4.70
CA LEU A 12 12.17 38.56 4.23
C LEU A 12 10.74 39.10 4.27
N THR A 13 10.42 39.92 5.27
CA THR A 13 9.25 40.80 5.24
C THR A 13 9.69 42.16 4.70
N SER A 14 9.41 42.46 3.43
CA SER A 14 9.62 43.83 2.94
C SER A 14 8.47 44.72 3.43
N THR A 15 8.70 45.52 4.46
CA THR A 15 7.89 46.71 4.74
C THR A 15 8.43 47.86 3.90
N ILE A 16 7.98 47.94 2.64
CA ILE A 16 8.07 49.18 1.87
C ILE A 16 6.72 49.87 1.99
N ASN A 17 6.65 50.83 2.91
CA ASN A 17 5.54 51.76 3.04
C ASN A 17 5.60 52.74 1.86
N THR A 18 4.86 52.48 0.78
CA THR A 18 4.30 53.50 -0.12
C THR A 18 3.22 52.86 -1.00
N LEU A 19 1.97 53.20 -0.69
CA LEU A 19 0.76 53.24 -1.53
C LEU A 19 0.44 52.08 -2.51
N SER A 20 -0.59 51.31 -2.12
CA SER A 20 -1.60 50.64 -2.97
C SER A 20 -1.19 49.49 -3.91
N ARG A 21 -1.06 48.28 -3.33
CA ARG A 21 -1.67 46.99 -3.78
C ARG A 21 -1.01 45.85 -2.99
N ALA A 22 -1.82 45.06 -2.28
CA ALA A 22 -1.35 43.91 -1.51
C ALA A 22 -0.73 42.86 -2.44
N SER A 23 0.60 42.81 -2.50
CA SER A 23 1.34 41.77 -3.19
C SER A 23 1.66 40.62 -2.21
N PRO A 24 1.52 39.34 -2.60
CA PRO A 24 1.72 38.22 -1.69
C PRO A 24 3.16 38.16 -1.17
N ARG A 25 3.30 37.98 0.15
CA ARG A 25 4.58 37.74 0.83
C ARG A 25 5.29 36.56 0.14
N SER A 26 6.39 36.84 -0.54
CA SER A 26 7.16 35.82 -1.27
C SER A 26 8.35 35.38 -0.43
N VAL A 27 8.41 34.08 -0.13
CA VAL A 27 9.52 33.45 0.61
C VAL A 27 10.53 32.89 -0.39
N TYR A 28 11.82 33.06 -0.10
CA TYR A 28 12.91 32.59 -0.95
C TYR A 28 13.87 31.73 -0.15
N ILE A 29 14.39 30.67 -0.78
CA ILE A 29 15.47 29.85 -0.23
C ILE A 29 16.79 30.33 -0.85
N ILE A 30 17.76 30.71 -0.01
CA ILE A 30 19.10 31.15 -0.45
C ILE A 30 20.12 30.08 -0.04
N GLN A 31 20.71 29.43 -1.04
CA GLN A 31 21.79 28.47 -0.83
C GLN A 31 23.14 29.18 -0.90
N VAL A 32 23.97 29.04 0.15
CA VAL A 32 25.29 29.69 0.28
C VAL A 32 26.39 28.63 0.29
N ASN A 33 27.47 28.84 -0.47
CA ASN A 33 28.63 27.94 -0.51
C ASN A 33 29.59 28.21 0.66
N ASN A 34 30.20 27.14 1.18
CA ASN A 34 30.90 27.08 2.47
C ASN A 34 32.29 27.78 2.54
N GLU A 35 32.62 28.67 1.61
CA GLU A 35 33.89 29.44 1.65
C GLU A 35 33.81 30.71 2.52
N LEU A 36 32.89 30.75 3.49
CA LEU A 36 32.75 31.87 4.42
C LEU A 36 32.96 31.34 5.85
N LYS A 37 34.09 31.70 6.45
CA LYS A 37 34.40 31.38 7.85
C LYS A 37 33.31 31.97 8.77
N PRO A 38 32.82 31.24 9.79
CA PRO A 38 31.75 31.69 10.68
C PRO A 38 32.09 32.92 11.54
N SER A 39 33.34 33.37 11.56
CA SER A 39 33.83 34.44 12.44
C SER A 39 33.70 35.86 11.86
N ALA A 40 32.92 36.09 10.80
CA ALA A 40 32.82 37.39 10.12
C ALA A 40 31.45 38.09 10.22
N PHE A 41 30.48 37.60 11.00
CA PHE A 41 29.11 38.12 10.97
C PHE A 41 28.53 38.39 12.36
N PRO A 42 28.80 39.57 12.97
CA PRO A 42 28.22 39.95 14.25
C PRO A 42 26.80 40.53 14.14
N ASN A 43 26.29 40.91 12.96
CA ASN A 43 24.91 41.39 12.79
C ASN A 43 24.37 41.22 11.36
N VAL A 44 23.25 40.50 11.23
CA VAL A 44 22.61 40.10 9.95
C VAL A 44 22.02 41.30 9.17
N ASP A 45 21.65 42.37 9.86
CA ASP A 45 21.01 43.55 9.23
C ASP A 45 21.97 44.40 8.39
N SER A 46 23.28 44.32 8.65
CA SER A 46 24.28 45.16 7.99
C SER A 46 24.69 44.68 6.57
N CYS A 47 24.28 43.48 6.15
CA CYS A 47 24.69 42.88 4.88
C CYS A 47 23.59 42.81 3.80
N LEU A 48 22.37 43.23 4.11
CA LEU A 48 21.23 43.11 3.20
C LEU A 48 21.43 43.83 1.84
N PRO A 49 22.00 45.04 1.76
CA PRO A 49 22.17 45.74 0.49
C PRO A 49 23.20 45.09 -0.45
N ARG A 50 24.27 44.49 0.10
CA ARG A 50 25.36 43.87 -0.69
C ARG A 50 25.00 42.50 -1.27
N LEU A 51 24.09 41.76 -0.63
CA LEU A 51 23.55 40.49 -1.15
C LEU A 51 22.42 40.67 -2.17
N LEU A 52 21.82 41.87 -2.23
CA LEU A 52 20.67 42.19 -3.06
C LEU A 52 20.99 42.84 -4.41
N GLY A 53 22.23 43.31 -4.63
CA GLY A 53 22.64 43.89 -5.92
C GLY A 53 21.78 45.10 -6.35
N VAL A 54 21.37 45.94 -5.40
CA VAL A 54 20.67 47.20 -5.72
C VAL A 54 21.73 48.27 -6.00
N PRO A 55 21.69 48.99 -7.13
CA PRO A 55 22.64 50.06 -7.40
C PRO A 55 22.37 51.26 -6.49
N ASP A 56 23.42 51.74 -5.82
CA ASP A 56 23.44 53.04 -5.13
C ASP A 56 23.54 54.15 -6.20
N PRO A 57 22.63 55.14 -6.23
CA PRO A 57 22.68 56.23 -7.20
C PRO A 57 23.82 57.25 -6.95
N ARG A 58 24.71 57.08 -5.96
CA ARG A 58 25.78 58.05 -5.65
C ARG A 58 27.18 57.47 -5.39
N ALA A 59 27.66 56.49 -6.18
CA ALA A 59 29.06 56.08 -6.09
C ALA A 59 29.72 55.84 -7.46
N SER A 60 30.75 56.63 -7.74
CA SER A 60 31.60 56.55 -8.93
C SER A 60 32.64 55.41 -8.86
N ARG A 61 32.80 54.70 -9.98
CA ARG A 61 33.99 54.00 -10.51
C ARG A 61 34.65 52.84 -9.72
N ARG A 62 34.73 51.71 -10.46
CA ARG A 62 35.71 50.59 -10.47
C ARG A 62 35.69 49.56 -9.31
N ALA A 63 35.15 48.37 -9.60
CA ALA A 63 35.60 47.08 -9.07
C ALA A 63 35.21 45.94 -10.05
N PRO A 64 36.03 44.88 -10.26
CA PRO A 64 35.74 43.79 -11.18
C PRO A 64 34.73 42.78 -10.59
N PRO A 65 34.05 41.96 -11.42
CA PRO A 65 33.00 41.05 -10.94
C PRO A 65 33.62 39.81 -10.28
N HIS A 66 33.39 39.62 -8.97
CA HIS A 66 33.66 38.35 -8.29
C HIS A 66 32.49 37.36 -8.53
N PRO A 67 32.74 36.08 -8.88
CA PRO A 67 31.69 35.11 -9.13
C PRO A 67 31.26 34.45 -7.83
N ARG A 68 30.38 35.07 -7.04
CA ARG A 68 29.67 34.37 -5.95
C ARG A 68 28.21 34.18 -6.35
N ARG A 69 27.93 33.05 -7.03
CA ARG A 69 26.57 32.65 -7.41
C ARG A 69 25.79 32.19 -6.18
N SER A 70 25.00 33.07 -5.57
CA SER A 70 23.90 32.66 -4.70
C SER A 70 22.69 32.29 -5.58
N ARG A 71 22.19 31.06 -5.43
CA ARG A 71 21.04 30.58 -6.22
C ARG A 71 19.77 30.92 -5.46
N ARG A 72 18.95 31.83 -6.00
CA ARG A 72 17.58 32.07 -5.51
C ARG A 72 16.63 31.03 -6.07
N LEU A 73 15.98 30.29 -5.19
CA LEU A 73 14.88 29.40 -5.55
C LEU A 73 13.57 30.02 -5.02
N PRO A 74 12.58 30.28 -5.90
CA PRO A 74 11.26 30.71 -5.43
C PRO A 74 10.64 29.56 -4.65
N ASP A 75 10.12 29.84 -3.45
CA ASP A 75 9.33 28.88 -2.71
C ASP A 75 8.04 28.59 -3.49
N ARG A 76 7.73 27.31 -3.68
CA ARG A 76 6.58 26.87 -4.46
C ARG A 76 5.66 26.07 -3.57
N LEU A 77 4.42 26.53 -3.42
CA LEU A 77 3.34 25.73 -2.84
C LEU A 77 3.17 24.46 -3.68
N ARG A 78 3.67 23.34 -3.17
CA ARG A 78 3.44 22.01 -3.73
C ARG A 78 2.17 21.45 -3.08
N ARG A 79 1.25 20.95 -3.89
CA ARG A 79 0.04 20.28 -3.40
C ARG A 79 0.30 18.77 -3.35
N PRO A 80 -0.12 18.06 -2.31
CA PRO A 80 -0.09 16.61 -2.29
C PRO A 80 -0.90 16.06 -3.48
N HIS A 81 -0.32 15.15 -4.25
CA HIS A 81 -1.09 14.37 -5.24
C HIS A 81 -1.85 13.28 -4.50
N THR A 82 -2.93 12.76 -5.09
CA THR A 82 -3.52 11.52 -4.58
C THR A 82 -2.44 10.44 -4.48
N THR A 83 -2.55 9.42 -3.61
CA THR A 83 -1.48 8.45 -3.29
C THR A 83 -1.24 7.44 -4.43
N ARG A 84 -1.37 7.92 -5.66
CA ARG A 84 -0.97 7.44 -6.97
C ARG A 84 -1.98 6.60 -7.71
N SER A 85 -2.66 5.62 -7.10
CA SER A 85 -3.46 4.68 -7.89
C SER A 85 -4.66 5.32 -8.61
N PRO A 86 -5.47 6.24 -8.03
CA PRO A 86 -6.53 6.91 -8.80
C PRO A 86 -5.99 7.82 -9.90
N GLN A 87 -4.83 8.45 -9.68
CA GLN A 87 -4.14 9.25 -10.70
C GLN A 87 -3.60 8.37 -11.83
N PHE A 88 -3.03 7.21 -11.51
CA PHE A 88 -2.50 6.24 -12.47
C PHE A 88 -3.61 5.66 -13.36
N LEU A 89 -4.81 5.47 -12.80
CA LEU A 89 -6.02 5.11 -13.55
C LEU A 89 -6.61 6.25 -14.38
N GLY A 90 -6.03 7.46 -14.33
CA GLY A 90 -6.52 8.64 -15.04
C GLY A 90 -7.77 9.30 -14.43
N LEU A 91 -8.27 8.82 -13.29
CA LEU A 91 -9.47 9.35 -12.64
C LEU A 91 -9.22 10.71 -11.99
N VAL A 92 -8.03 10.92 -11.44
CA VAL A 92 -7.64 12.17 -10.82
C VAL A 92 -6.57 12.85 -11.66
N SER A 93 -6.91 14.02 -12.21
CA SER A 93 -5.98 14.85 -12.95
C SER A 93 -5.01 15.59 -12.01
N SER A 94 -3.77 15.81 -12.45
CA SER A 94 -2.86 16.76 -11.78
C SER A 94 -3.34 18.21 -11.87
N ASN A 95 -4.31 18.49 -12.76
CA ASN A 95 -4.98 19.78 -12.86
C ASN A 95 -6.40 19.69 -12.26
N PRO A 96 -6.64 20.25 -11.05
CA PRO A 96 -7.94 20.19 -10.39
C PRO A 96 -9.06 20.95 -11.13
N ARG A 97 -8.72 21.75 -12.15
CA ARG A 97 -9.71 22.43 -13.02
C ARG A 97 -10.33 21.50 -14.08
N ARG A 98 -9.88 20.24 -14.18
CA ARG A 98 -10.43 19.22 -15.07
C ARG A 98 -10.54 17.88 -14.34
N PRO A 99 -11.53 17.69 -13.46
CA PRO A 99 -11.85 16.36 -12.95
C PRO A 99 -12.16 15.42 -14.14
N HIS A 100 -11.78 14.14 -14.02
CA HIS A 100 -12.10 13.16 -15.06
C HIS A 100 -13.62 13.08 -15.25
N ALA A 101 -14.07 12.94 -16.51
CA ALA A 101 -15.49 12.95 -16.86
C ALA A 101 -16.31 11.96 -16.01
N LEU A 102 -15.75 10.77 -15.73
CA LEU A 102 -16.41 9.76 -14.90
C LEU A 102 -16.63 10.22 -13.44
N LEU A 103 -15.64 10.85 -12.78
CA LEU A 103 -15.83 11.33 -11.41
C LEU A 103 -16.87 12.46 -11.36
N SER A 104 -16.90 13.33 -12.37
CA SER A 104 -17.90 14.40 -12.45
C SER A 104 -19.29 13.86 -12.73
N ALA A 105 -19.44 12.94 -13.70
CA ALA A 105 -20.72 12.36 -14.09
C ALA A 105 -21.35 11.52 -12.98
N ALA A 106 -20.52 10.83 -12.19
CA ALA A 106 -20.95 9.95 -11.11
C ALA A 106 -21.14 10.65 -9.75
N ASP A 107 -20.95 11.98 -9.66
CA ASP A 107 -20.79 12.70 -8.38
C ASP A 107 -19.78 12.03 -7.43
N ALA A 108 -18.68 11.51 -8.02
CA ALA A 108 -17.67 10.66 -7.40
C ALA A 108 -18.22 9.46 -6.60
N GLY A 109 -19.39 8.96 -6.99
CA GLY A 109 -20.06 7.80 -6.43
C GLY A 109 -21.10 8.10 -5.34
N ALA A 110 -21.44 9.36 -5.05
CA ALA A 110 -22.24 9.76 -3.88
C ALA A 110 -23.57 9.00 -3.65
N GLY A 111 -24.19 8.52 -4.73
CA GLY A 111 -25.45 7.77 -4.72
C GLY A 111 -25.32 6.24 -4.64
N THR A 112 -24.11 5.70 -4.52
CA THR A 112 -23.84 4.24 -4.54
C THR A 112 -23.30 3.70 -3.22
N VAL A 113 -23.58 2.43 -2.94
CA VAL A 113 -23.12 1.72 -1.74
C VAL A 113 -22.29 0.50 -2.14
N ILE A 114 -21.05 0.47 -1.64
CA ILE A 114 -20.12 -0.66 -1.79
C ILE A 114 -20.15 -1.46 -0.49
N ALA A 115 -20.66 -2.69 -0.56
CA ALA A 115 -20.54 -3.67 0.52
C ALA A 115 -19.15 -4.31 0.47
N VAL A 116 -18.41 -4.20 1.57
CA VAL A 116 -17.06 -4.75 1.71
C VAL A 116 -17.12 -5.94 2.67
N LEU A 117 -16.91 -7.14 2.13
CA LEU A 117 -16.91 -8.39 2.89
C LEU A 117 -15.47 -8.76 3.22
N ASP A 118 -15.05 -8.56 4.48
CA ASP A 118 -13.64 -8.58 4.87
C ASP A 118 -13.44 -8.81 6.39
N THR A 119 -12.32 -8.38 6.97
CA THR A 119 -11.96 -8.49 8.41
C THR A 119 -12.66 -7.48 9.33
N GLY A 120 -13.53 -6.63 8.78
CA GLY A 120 -14.25 -5.57 9.48
C GLY A 120 -13.84 -4.17 9.01
N ILE A 121 -14.11 -3.16 9.83
CA ILE A 121 -13.69 -1.77 9.55
C ILE A 121 -13.25 -1.00 10.80
N ARG A 122 -12.36 -0.02 10.62
CA ARG A 122 -12.06 1.02 11.63
C ARG A 122 -12.86 2.30 11.39
N PRO A 123 -13.99 2.50 12.08
CA PRO A 123 -14.90 3.61 11.80
C PRO A 123 -14.30 4.98 12.10
N ASP A 124 -13.31 5.04 13.00
CA ASP A 124 -12.60 6.23 13.46
C ASP A 124 -11.53 6.74 12.46
N HIS A 125 -11.23 5.96 11.42
CA HIS A 125 -10.22 6.32 10.42
C HIS A 125 -10.67 7.49 9.52
N ARG A 126 -9.78 8.46 9.23
CA ARG A 126 -10.12 9.68 8.47
C ARG A 126 -10.70 9.42 7.06
N SER A 127 -10.29 8.32 6.43
CA SER A 127 -10.87 7.85 5.16
C SER A 127 -12.38 7.56 5.22
N PHE A 128 -12.99 7.47 6.39
CA PHE A 128 -14.43 7.27 6.56
C PHE A 128 -15.16 8.52 7.07
N SER A 129 -14.60 9.71 6.82
CA SER A 129 -15.28 10.98 7.07
C SER A 129 -16.55 11.12 6.21
N ALA A 130 -17.61 11.62 6.85
CA ALA A 130 -18.91 11.92 6.25
C ALA A 130 -19.04 13.37 5.76
N GLU A 131 -17.95 14.13 5.78
CA GLU A 131 -17.90 15.53 5.36
C GLU A 131 -18.24 15.67 3.87
N GLY A 132 -19.10 16.64 3.53
CA GLY A 132 -19.51 16.89 2.14
C GLY A 132 -20.39 15.82 1.49
N LEU A 133 -20.82 14.77 2.21
CA LEU A 133 -21.71 13.75 1.67
C LEU A 133 -23.20 14.14 1.82
N PRO A 134 -24.04 13.85 0.80
CA PRO A 134 -25.49 14.02 0.93
C PRO A 134 -26.09 13.01 1.90
N PRO A 135 -27.39 13.10 2.23
CA PRO A 135 -28.10 12.05 2.96
C PRO A 135 -27.88 10.65 2.36
N PRO A 136 -27.98 9.57 3.15
CA PRO A 136 -27.92 8.21 2.64
C PRO A 136 -28.96 7.95 1.54
N PRO A 137 -28.69 7.06 0.57
CA PRO A 137 -29.69 6.66 -0.42
C PRO A 137 -30.94 6.10 0.26
N SER A 138 -32.13 6.54 -0.16
CA SER A 138 -33.42 6.13 0.46
C SER A 138 -33.71 4.62 0.37
N ARG A 139 -33.08 3.92 -0.58
CA ARG A 139 -33.16 2.46 -0.73
C ARG A 139 -32.38 1.68 0.33
N TRP A 140 -31.45 2.32 1.03
CA TRP A 140 -30.58 1.65 1.99
C TRP A 140 -31.36 1.16 3.20
N ARG A 141 -31.22 -0.13 3.54
CA ARG A 141 -31.89 -0.78 4.68
C ARG A 141 -30.93 -1.39 5.70
N GLY A 142 -29.62 -1.24 5.49
CA GLY A 142 -28.61 -1.77 6.38
C GLY A 142 -28.56 -1.07 7.73
N ALA A 143 -28.03 -1.79 8.72
CA ALA A 143 -27.95 -1.37 10.11
C ALA A 143 -26.50 -1.16 10.55
N CYS A 144 -26.32 -0.39 11.63
CA CYS A 144 -25.06 -0.29 12.36
C CYS A 144 -25.11 -1.20 13.59
N GLU A 145 -24.57 -2.40 13.47
CA GLU A 145 -24.61 -3.40 14.52
C GLU A 145 -23.60 -3.06 15.62
N ALA A 146 -24.09 -2.92 16.84
CA ALA A 146 -23.25 -2.65 18.00
C ALA A 146 -22.59 -3.93 18.52
N GLY A 147 -21.42 -3.79 19.11
CA GLY A 147 -20.69 -4.87 19.78
C GLY A 147 -19.48 -4.33 20.55
N PRO A 148 -18.63 -5.20 21.10
CA PRO A 148 -17.41 -4.77 21.78
C PRO A 148 -16.56 -3.87 20.88
N LYS A 149 -16.09 -2.73 21.42
CA LYS A 149 -15.33 -1.70 20.69
C LYS A 149 -16.06 -1.03 19.51
N PHE A 150 -17.34 -1.33 19.29
CA PHE A 150 -18.10 -0.80 18.17
C PHE A 150 -19.50 -0.35 18.62
N SER A 151 -19.70 0.95 18.75
CA SER A 151 -21.01 1.50 19.12
C SER A 151 -21.95 1.58 17.91
N ALA A 152 -23.26 1.64 18.13
CA ALA A 152 -24.23 1.91 17.06
C ALA A 152 -24.01 3.28 16.39
N ASN A 153 -23.36 4.22 17.09
CA ASN A 153 -23.01 5.56 16.59
C ASN A 153 -21.69 5.58 15.79
N SER A 154 -21.06 4.42 15.58
CA SER A 154 -19.80 4.35 14.82
C SER A 154 -20.04 4.49 13.31
N CYS A 155 -21.25 4.22 12.84
CA CYS A 155 -21.66 4.50 11.47
C CYS A 155 -22.03 5.97 11.30
N ASN A 156 -21.82 6.47 10.09
CA ASN A 156 -22.09 7.86 9.71
C ASN A 156 -22.56 7.89 8.25
N ARG A 157 -22.61 9.07 7.61
CA ARG A 157 -23.05 9.13 6.19
C ARG A 157 -22.04 8.50 5.21
N LYS A 158 -20.83 8.16 5.63
CA LYS A 158 -19.81 7.50 4.81
C LYS A 158 -19.81 5.99 5.01
N LEU A 159 -19.65 5.55 6.26
CA LEU A 159 -19.88 4.18 6.71
C LEU A 159 -21.36 4.03 7.08
N LEU A 160 -22.18 3.63 6.11
CA LEU A 160 -23.64 3.60 6.28
C LEU A 160 -24.15 2.44 7.13
N GLY A 161 -23.45 1.31 7.09
CA GLY A 161 -23.80 0.13 7.87
C GLY A 161 -22.57 -0.71 8.17
N ALA A 162 -22.65 -1.45 9.26
CA ALA A 162 -21.57 -2.31 9.71
C ALA A 162 -22.17 -3.51 10.43
N ARG A 163 -21.82 -4.72 10.00
CA ARG A 163 -22.31 -6.00 10.53
C ARG A 163 -21.17 -7.00 10.63
N PHE A 164 -21.37 -8.08 11.39
CA PHE A 164 -20.42 -9.18 11.49
C PHE A 164 -21.14 -10.53 11.51
N PHE A 165 -20.50 -11.55 10.98
CA PHE A 165 -21.07 -12.88 10.77
C PHE A 165 -20.13 -13.91 11.40
N PRO A 166 -20.39 -14.32 12.65
CA PRO A 166 -19.48 -15.21 13.38
C PRO A 166 -19.98 -16.67 13.44
N ALA A 167 -21.07 -17.02 12.78
CA ALA A 167 -21.74 -18.31 13.01
C ALA A 167 -20.84 -19.50 12.61
N GLY A 168 -20.24 -19.44 11.42
CA GLY A 168 -19.26 -20.41 10.93
C GLY A 168 -18.01 -20.44 11.80
N PHE A 169 -17.49 -19.25 12.13
CA PHE A 169 -16.34 -19.11 13.03
C PHE A 169 -16.56 -19.73 14.42
N LEU A 170 -17.69 -19.45 15.07
CA LEU A 170 -18.01 -19.97 16.40
C LEU A 170 -18.23 -21.48 16.36
N ALA A 171 -18.87 -22.00 15.31
CA ALA A 171 -19.05 -23.43 15.12
C ALA A 171 -17.71 -24.17 14.95
N ALA A 172 -16.79 -23.60 14.17
CA ALA A 172 -15.45 -24.15 13.97
C ALA A 172 -14.57 -24.04 15.23
N SER A 173 -14.70 -22.95 15.99
CA SER A 173 -13.92 -22.68 17.19
C SER A 173 -14.32 -23.58 18.36
N LYS A 174 -15.60 -23.96 18.50
CA LYS A 174 -16.05 -24.96 19.50
C LYS A 174 -15.40 -26.33 19.31
N ARG A 175 -14.91 -26.64 18.10
CA ARG A 175 -14.21 -27.89 17.78
C ARG A 175 -12.69 -27.81 17.99
N ARG A 176 -12.14 -26.62 18.25
CA ARG A 176 -10.71 -26.41 18.53
C ARG A 176 -10.54 -26.16 20.02
N SER A 177 -9.71 -26.98 20.69
CA SER A 177 -9.29 -26.71 22.07
C SER A 177 -8.71 -25.29 22.19
N ALA A 178 -8.99 -24.66 23.34
CA ALA A 178 -8.83 -23.26 23.75
C ALA A 178 -7.44 -22.59 23.58
N ASN A 179 -6.77 -22.76 22.43
CA ASN A 179 -5.54 -22.05 22.07
C ASN A 179 -5.77 -21.03 20.93
N ALA A 180 -7.02 -20.62 20.69
CA ALA A 180 -7.30 -19.45 19.86
C ALA A 180 -6.89 -18.21 20.65
N THR A 181 -5.76 -17.60 20.29
CA THR A 181 -5.30 -16.35 20.89
C THR A 181 -6.39 -15.27 20.76
N ASN A 182 -6.83 -14.73 21.90
CA ASN A 182 -7.92 -13.76 22.16
C ASN A 182 -7.87 -12.42 21.37
N SER A 183 -7.64 -12.45 20.06
CA SER A 183 -7.53 -11.23 19.22
C SER A 183 -8.80 -10.89 18.45
N ASP A 184 -9.70 -11.86 18.23
CA ASP A 184 -10.96 -11.64 17.52
C ASP A 184 -11.99 -10.92 18.40
N VAL A 185 -12.51 -9.81 17.88
CA VAL A 185 -13.58 -9.04 18.52
C VAL A 185 -14.89 -9.33 17.79
N LEU A 186 -15.90 -9.86 18.50
CA LEU A 186 -17.24 -10.16 18.00
C LEU A 186 -18.07 -8.88 17.80
N SER A 187 -17.61 -8.06 16.87
CA SER A 187 -18.25 -6.83 16.39
C SER A 187 -17.72 -6.52 14.98
N PRO A 188 -18.26 -5.51 14.27
CA PRO A 188 -17.73 -5.09 12.98
C PRO A 188 -16.30 -4.51 13.03
N TRP A 189 -15.68 -4.40 14.22
CA TRP A 189 -14.35 -3.87 14.44
C TRP A 189 -13.26 -4.69 13.72
N ASP A 190 -12.39 -3.99 12.98
CA ASP A 190 -11.28 -4.60 12.25
C ASP A 190 -10.05 -4.85 13.12
N SER A 191 -9.86 -6.06 13.62
CA SER A 191 -8.68 -6.43 14.41
C SER A 191 -7.44 -6.77 13.58
N ASP A 192 -7.52 -6.78 12.25
CA ASP A 192 -6.43 -7.17 11.34
C ASP A 192 -5.88 -5.99 10.50
N GLY A 193 -6.75 -5.10 10.03
CA GLY A 193 -6.41 -3.97 9.18
C GLY A 193 -6.73 -4.18 7.69
N HIS A 194 -6.84 -5.43 7.22
CA HIS A 194 -7.10 -5.74 5.81
C HIS A 194 -8.43 -5.11 5.32
N GLY A 195 -9.53 -5.25 6.06
CA GLY A 195 -10.83 -4.68 5.69
C GLY A 195 -10.85 -3.16 5.66
N THR A 196 -10.14 -2.50 6.59
CA THR A 196 -9.95 -1.04 6.55
C THR A 196 -9.16 -0.61 5.31
N HIS A 197 -8.16 -1.39 4.92
CA HIS A 197 -7.33 -1.14 3.73
C HIS A 197 -8.14 -1.28 2.43
N THR A 198 -8.91 -2.36 2.29
CA THR A 198 -9.73 -2.63 1.10
C THR A 198 -10.88 -1.63 0.98
N ALA A 199 -11.60 -1.34 2.08
CA ALA A 199 -12.69 -0.38 2.09
C ALA A 199 -12.24 1.04 1.73
N SER A 200 -11.10 1.49 2.29
CA SER A 200 -10.55 2.81 1.98
C SER A 200 -9.92 2.89 0.57
N THR A 201 -9.50 1.76 0.00
CA THR A 201 -9.09 1.69 -1.41
C THR A 201 -10.28 1.87 -2.36
N ALA A 202 -11.41 1.21 -2.07
CA ALA A 202 -12.61 1.29 -2.90
C ALA A 202 -13.24 2.69 -2.82
N ALA A 203 -13.48 3.16 -1.60
CA ALA A 203 -14.24 4.36 -1.35
C ALA A 203 -13.72 5.15 -0.14
N GLY A 204 -12.41 5.25 0.08
CA GLY A 204 -11.89 6.20 1.08
C GLY A 204 -12.18 7.65 0.68
N ALA A 205 -12.61 8.47 1.64
CA ALA A 205 -12.60 9.92 1.51
C ALA A 205 -11.18 10.44 1.27
N VAL A 206 -11.08 11.68 0.79
CA VAL A 206 -9.80 12.32 0.52
C VAL A 206 -9.12 12.69 1.84
N VAL A 207 -7.89 12.21 2.05
CA VAL A 207 -7.11 12.44 3.28
C VAL A 207 -5.72 12.96 2.94
N SER A 208 -5.46 14.23 3.26
CA SER A 208 -4.14 14.84 3.07
C SER A 208 -3.09 14.32 4.08
N GLY A 209 -1.83 14.25 3.65
CA GLY A 209 -0.70 13.89 4.51
C GLY A 209 -0.61 12.39 4.80
N ALA A 210 -1.23 11.56 3.98
CA ALA A 210 -1.18 10.12 4.08
C ALA A 210 0.21 9.59 3.68
N SER A 211 0.79 8.72 4.50
CA SER A 211 2.04 8.01 4.19
C SER A 211 2.22 6.81 5.12
N LEU A 212 3.02 5.83 4.70
CA LEU A 212 3.56 4.81 5.61
C LEU A 212 4.99 5.21 5.96
N PHE A 213 5.21 5.80 7.13
CA PHE A 213 6.54 6.26 7.57
C PHE A 213 7.26 7.14 6.52
N GLY A 214 6.52 8.02 5.84
CA GLY A 214 7.04 8.88 4.76
C GLY A 214 7.09 8.25 3.37
N PHE A 215 6.89 6.93 3.24
CA PHE A 215 6.69 6.29 1.94
C PHE A 215 5.32 6.64 1.36
N ALA A 216 5.27 6.78 0.03
CA ALA A 216 4.06 7.11 -0.71
C ALA A 216 3.34 8.39 -0.22
N ALA A 217 4.08 9.35 0.34
CA ALA A 217 3.53 10.56 0.91
C ALA A 217 2.68 11.34 -0.10
N GLY A 218 1.46 11.69 0.30
CA GLY A 218 0.50 12.39 -0.55
C GLY A 218 -0.88 12.53 0.10
N GLU A 219 -1.89 12.55 -0.75
CA GLU A 219 -3.30 12.57 -0.38
C GLU A 219 -3.93 11.19 -0.63
N ALA A 220 -4.36 10.46 0.38
CA ALA A 220 -5.07 9.20 0.12
C ALA A 220 -6.47 9.50 -0.41
N SER A 221 -6.95 8.70 -1.34
CA SER A 221 -8.34 8.74 -1.82
C SER A 221 -8.70 7.36 -2.34
N GLY A 222 -9.92 6.91 -2.05
CA GLY A 222 -10.49 5.76 -2.74
C GLY A 222 -10.74 6.07 -4.21
N VAL A 223 -11.03 5.01 -4.98
CA VAL A 223 -11.43 5.14 -6.39
C VAL A 223 -12.76 5.89 -6.53
N ALA A 224 -13.73 5.60 -5.67
CA ALA A 224 -15.02 6.29 -5.58
C ALA A 224 -15.14 7.06 -4.25
N PRO A 225 -14.48 8.23 -4.10
CA PRO A 225 -14.30 8.87 -2.80
C PRO A 225 -15.61 9.35 -2.14
N ARG A 226 -16.69 9.51 -2.90
CA ARG A 226 -18.01 9.85 -2.35
C ARG A 226 -18.97 8.67 -2.25
N ALA A 227 -18.63 7.50 -2.79
CA ALA A 227 -19.41 6.28 -2.57
C ALA A 227 -19.48 5.92 -1.09
N ARG A 228 -20.57 5.25 -0.72
CA ARG A 228 -20.85 4.82 0.64
C ARG A 228 -20.22 3.45 0.86
N VAL A 229 -19.80 3.19 2.09
CA VAL A 229 -19.26 1.89 2.52
C VAL A 229 -20.27 1.23 3.45
N ALA A 230 -20.49 -0.06 3.24
CA ALA A 230 -21.13 -0.94 4.20
C ALA A 230 -20.18 -2.10 4.52
N ALA A 231 -19.79 -2.25 5.78
CA ALA A 231 -18.79 -3.22 6.19
C ALA A 231 -19.46 -4.50 6.70
N TYR A 232 -19.09 -5.65 6.14
CA TYR A 232 -19.58 -6.97 6.57
C TYR A 232 -18.39 -7.81 6.98
N LYS A 233 -18.16 -7.96 8.29
CA LYS A 233 -17.05 -8.76 8.82
C LYS A 233 -17.37 -10.24 8.71
N VAL A 234 -16.60 -10.95 7.91
CA VAL A 234 -16.73 -12.41 7.66
C VAL A 234 -15.42 -13.17 7.89
N CYS A 235 -14.33 -12.44 8.08
CA CYS A 235 -13.01 -12.98 8.33
C CYS A 235 -12.59 -12.77 9.78
N TRP A 236 -11.97 -13.81 10.32
CA TRP A 236 -11.53 -13.95 11.70
C TRP A 236 -10.07 -14.42 11.71
N SER A 237 -9.44 -14.52 12.88
CA SER A 237 -8.03 -14.95 12.97
C SER A 237 -7.70 -16.28 12.26
N PRO A 238 -8.59 -17.31 12.20
CA PRO A 238 -8.30 -18.54 11.47
C PRO A 238 -8.56 -18.44 9.96
N GLY A 239 -9.23 -17.38 9.50
CA GLY A 239 -9.69 -17.20 8.13
C GLY A 239 -11.17 -16.80 8.03
N CYS A 240 -11.71 -16.92 6.83
CA CYS A 240 -13.09 -16.54 6.49
C CYS A 240 -13.89 -17.82 6.22
N PHE A 241 -15.08 -17.94 6.81
CA PHE A 241 -15.90 -19.15 6.66
C PHE A 241 -16.95 -18.96 5.57
N ASP A 242 -17.13 -19.96 4.72
CA ASP A 242 -18.06 -19.88 3.59
C ASP A 242 -19.50 -19.58 4.01
N SER A 243 -19.95 -20.12 5.14
CA SER A 243 -21.28 -19.84 5.68
C SER A 243 -21.44 -18.37 6.08
N ASP A 244 -20.40 -17.77 6.65
CA ASP A 244 -20.39 -16.37 7.07
C ASP A 244 -20.32 -15.44 5.84
N ILE A 245 -19.55 -15.82 4.81
CA ILE A 245 -19.49 -15.11 3.53
C ILE A 245 -20.84 -15.12 2.82
N LEU A 246 -21.48 -16.29 2.71
CA LEU A 246 -22.78 -16.43 2.06
C LEU A 246 -23.85 -15.60 2.78
N ALA A 247 -23.92 -15.70 4.11
CA ALA A 247 -24.88 -14.93 4.92
C ALA A 247 -24.65 -13.41 4.80
N ALA A 248 -23.39 -12.98 4.78
CA ALA A 248 -23.06 -11.57 4.59
C ALA A 248 -23.41 -11.07 3.19
N MET A 249 -23.20 -11.88 2.16
CA MET A 249 -23.50 -11.49 0.77
C MET A 249 -25.00 -11.36 0.56
N ASP A 250 -25.78 -12.32 1.05
CA ASP A 250 -27.24 -12.27 1.04
C ASP A 250 -27.74 -11.02 1.77
N ARG A 251 -27.20 -10.75 2.96
CA ARG A 251 -27.56 -9.56 3.72
C ARG A 251 -27.16 -8.25 3.04
N ALA A 252 -25.99 -8.20 2.39
CA ALA A 252 -25.53 -7.01 1.66
C ALA A 252 -26.47 -6.65 0.50
N VAL A 253 -26.99 -7.67 -0.19
CA VAL A 253 -27.97 -7.51 -1.26
C VAL A 253 -29.29 -6.96 -0.71
N ASP A 254 -29.82 -7.55 0.36
CA ASP A 254 -31.07 -7.12 1.01
C ASP A 254 -30.98 -5.70 1.60
N ASP A 255 -29.80 -5.33 2.10
CA ASP A 255 -29.54 -3.99 2.63
C ASP A 255 -29.49 -2.92 1.52
N GLY A 256 -29.40 -3.33 0.25
CA GLY A 256 -29.44 -2.46 -0.92
C GLY A 256 -28.07 -2.03 -1.44
N ALA A 257 -27.06 -2.88 -1.32
CA ALA A 257 -25.75 -2.64 -1.92
C ALA A 257 -25.80 -2.65 -3.46
N ASP A 258 -25.02 -1.78 -4.10
CA ASP A 258 -24.89 -1.76 -5.56
C ASP A 258 -23.71 -2.61 -6.05
N VAL A 259 -22.66 -2.68 -5.21
CA VAL A 259 -21.42 -3.41 -5.48
C VAL A 259 -21.05 -4.22 -4.25
N VAL A 260 -20.69 -5.48 -4.44
CA VAL A 260 -20.02 -6.32 -3.45
C VAL A 260 -18.55 -6.41 -3.80
N SER A 261 -17.69 -6.01 -2.88
CA SER A 261 -16.23 -6.12 -2.96
C SER A 261 -15.77 -7.25 -2.04
N LEU A 262 -15.28 -8.34 -2.64
CA LEU A 262 -14.89 -9.55 -1.93
C LEU A 262 -13.40 -9.83 -2.14
N SER A 263 -12.57 -9.44 -1.18
CA SER A 263 -11.11 -9.65 -1.24
C SER A 263 -10.68 -10.96 -0.58
N VAL A 264 -11.50 -12.00 -0.73
CA VAL A 264 -11.31 -13.34 -0.18
C VAL A 264 -11.60 -14.39 -1.26
N GLY A 265 -11.01 -15.56 -1.10
CA GLY A 265 -11.25 -16.68 -2.01
C GLY A 265 -10.43 -17.88 -1.57
N THR A 266 -10.84 -19.04 -2.05
CA THR A 266 -10.14 -20.31 -1.88
C THR A 266 -10.02 -21.02 -3.23
N SER A 267 -9.40 -22.19 -3.25
CA SER A 267 -9.30 -23.03 -4.45
C SER A 267 -10.69 -23.23 -5.09
N PRO A 268 -10.83 -23.06 -6.41
CA PRO A 268 -12.13 -23.20 -7.07
C PRO A 268 -12.76 -24.58 -6.86
N ALA A 269 -13.98 -24.61 -6.33
CA ALA A 269 -14.84 -25.79 -6.32
C ALA A 269 -15.84 -25.74 -7.50
N PRO A 270 -16.51 -26.85 -7.86
CA PRO A 270 -17.64 -26.80 -8.79
C PRO A 270 -18.65 -25.73 -8.34
N TYR A 271 -19.16 -24.92 -9.27
CA TYR A 271 -19.90 -23.68 -8.92
C TYR A 271 -21.08 -23.86 -7.96
N HIS A 272 -21.76 -25.01 -7.98
CA HIS A 272 -22.89 -25.31 -7.10
C HIS A 272 -22.46 -25.73 -5.69
N LEU A 273 -21.18 -26.03 -5.48
CA LEU A 273 -20.56 -26.35 -4.19
C LEU A 273 -19.71 -25.20 -3.62
N ASP A 274 -19.59 -24.09 -4.36
CA ASP A 274 -18.85 -22.90 -3.96
C ASP A 274 -19.85 -21.83 -3.46
N PRO A 275 -19.94 -21.55 -2.15
CA PRO A 275 -20.89 -20.58 -1.61
C PRO A 275 -20.62 -19.14 -2.08
N ILE A 276 -19.39 -18.79 -2.45
CA ILE A 276 -19.09 -17.49 -3.08
C ILE A 276 -19.75 -17.45 -4.46
N ALA A 277 -19.61 -18.51 -5.25
CA ALA A 277 -20.24 -18.60 -6.57
C ALA A 277 -21.77 -18.55 -6.45
N VAL A 278 -22.36 -19.32 -5.53
CA VAL A 278 -23.82 -19.37 -5.31
C VAL A 278 -24.35 -18.01 -4.86
N GLY A 279 -23.73 -17.39 -3.85
CA GLY A 279 -24.13 -16.07 -3.37
C GLY A 279 -24.00 -15.01 -4.47
N ALA A 280 -22.89 -15.02 -5.21
CA ALA A 280 -22.65 -14.05 -6.28
C ALA A 280 -23.64 -14.20 -7.43
N PHE A 281 -24.05 -15.45 -7.74
CA PHE A 281 -25.08 -15.70 -8.73
C PHE A 281 -26.41 -15.07 -8.30
N ALA A 282 -26.82 -15.26 -7.05
CA ALA A 282 -28.05 -14.67 -6.52
C ALA A 282 -28.00 -13.13 -6.55
N ALA A 283 -26.89 -12.54 -6.08
CA ALA A 283 -26.67 -11.09 -6.07
C ALA A 283 -26.77 -10.47 -7.47
N ALA A 284 -26.04 -11.04 -8.45
CA ALA A 284 -26.00 -10.53 -9.81
C ALA A 284 -27.30 -10.82 -10.60
N ALA A 285 -27.80 -12.05 -10.52
CA ALA A 285 -28.95 -12.49 -11.33
C ALA A 285 -30.27 -11.91 -10.83
N ARG A 286 -30.49 -11.80 -9.53
CA ARG A 286 -31.81 -11.40 -8.98
C ARG A 286 -31.90 -9.92 -8.62
N HIS A 287 -30.78 -9.30 -8.25
CA HIS A 287 -30.78 -7.95 -7.67
C HIS A 287 -29.93 -6.94 -8.42
N GLY A 288 -29.25 -7.35 -9.50
CA GLY A 288 -28.44 -6.46 -10.32
C GLY A 288 -27.24 -5.87 -9.57
N VAL A 289 -26.73 -6.58 -8.56
CA VAL A 289 -25.56 -6.19 -7.77
C VAL A 289 -24.29 -6.68 -8.48
N PHE A 290 -23.31 -5.79 -8.66
CA PHE A 290 -22.03 -6.16 -9.26
C PHE A 290 -21.11 -6.79 -8.21
N VAL A 291 -20.59 -7.99 -8.47
CA VAL A 291 -19.69 -8.69 -7.54
C VAL A 291 -18.28 -8.70 -8.10
N ALA A 292 -17.37 -8.00 -7.44
CA ALA A 292 -15.93 -8.04 -7.70
C ALA A 292 -15.26 -8.95 -6.67
N ALA A 293 -14.39 -9.85 -7.14
CA ALA A 293 -13.61 -10.70 -6.26
C ALA A 293 -12.15 -10.80 -6.68
N SER A 294 -11.25 -10.98 -5.71
CA SER A 294 -9.81 -11.11 -5.98
C SER A 294 -9.49 -12.44 -6.68
N ALA A 295 -8.52 -12.44 -7.60
CA ALA A 295 -8.12 -13.65 -8.34
C ALA A 295 -7.21 -14.61 -7.56
N GLY A 296 -6.93 -14.36 -6.28
CA GLY A 296 -5.96 -15.14 -5.50
C GLY A 296 -4.51 -14.67 -5.68
N ASN A 297 -3.61 -15.15 -4.81
CA ASN A 297 -2.20 -14.73 -4.75
C ASN A 297 -1.22 -15.90 -4.94
N ASP A 298 -1.69 -17.00 -5.54
CA ASP A 298 -0.94 -18.26 -5.72
C ASP A 298 -0.37 -18.42 -7.14
N GLY A 299 -0.33 -17.33 -7.92
CA GLY A 299 0.41 -17.30 -9.18
C GLY A 299 1.92 -17.49 -8.97
N PRO A 300 2.70 -17.67 -10.06
CA PRO A 300 2.36 -17.47 -11.47
C PRO A 300 1.96 -18.75 -12.22
N GLY A 301 1.84 -19.88 -11.53
CA GLY A 301 1.44 -21.15 -12.15
C GLY A 301 0.06 -21.06 -12.83
N GLU A 302 -0.16 -21.87 -13.86
CA GLU A 302 -1.45 -21.96 -14.55
C GLU A 302 -2.55 -22.46 -13.60
N MET A 303 -3.81 -22.08 -13.87
CA MET A 303 -5.00 -22.51 -13.13
C MET A 303 -4.96 -22.20 -11.62
N THR A 304 -4.25 -21.14 -11.24
CA THR A 304 -4.14 -20.67 -9.85
C THR A 304 -5.17 -19.59 -9.51
N ALA A 305 -5.90 -19.09 -10.51
CA ALA A 305 -6.96 -18.10 -10.28
C ALA A 305 -8.12 -18.69 -9.48
N THR A 306 -8.58 -17.92 -8.48
CA THR A 306 -9.78 -18.22 -7.68
C THR A 306 -10.98 -17.37 -8.11
N ASN A 307 -12.16 -17.61 -7.52
CA ASN A 307 -13.38 -16.84 -7.81
C ASN A 307 -13.73 -16.80 -9.31
N VAL A 308 -13.62 -17.96 -9.97
CA VAL A 308 -13.61 -18.09 -11.43
C VAL A 308 -14.99 -18.20 -12.09
N SER A 309 -16.06 -17.98 -11.33
CA SER A 309 -17.44 -18.08 -11.83
C SER A 309 -17.73 -17.02 -12.91
N PRO A 310 -18.56 -17.34 -13.93
CA PRO A 310 -18.88 -16.42 -15.03
C PRO A 310 -19.48 -15.07 -14.61
N TRP A 311 -20.22 -15.05 -13.50
CA TRP A 311 -20.95 -13.88 -12.99
C TRP A 311 -20.18 -13.08 -11.92
N ILE A 312 -18.92 -13.45 -11.64
CA ILE A 312 -18.02 -12.70 -10.77
C ILE A 312 -17.01 -11.95 -11.64
N ALA A 313 -16.78 -10.67 -11.37
CA ALA A 313 -15.64 -9.95 -11.93
C ALA A 313 -14.38 -10.28 -11.11
N THR A 314 -13.59 -11.23 -11.61
CA THR A 314 -12.36 -11.74 -11.03
C THR A 314 -11.19 -10.82 -11.38
N VAL A 315 -10.55 -10.25 -10.35
CA VAL A 315 -9.59 -9.16 -10.52
C VAL A 315 -8.16 -9.61 -10.20
N GLY A 316 -7.30 -9.58 -11.21
CA GLY A 316 -5.86 -9.78 -11.08
C GLY A 316 -5.11 -8.52 -10.61
N ALA A 317 -3.90 -8.70 -10.09
CA ALA A 317 -3.08 -7.61 -9.55
C ALA A 317 -2.03 -7.15 -10.56
N GLY A 318 -2.00 -5.84 -10.82
CA GLY A 318 -0.98 -5.17 -11.61
C GLY A 318 -0.17 -4.16 -10.79
N THR A 319 1.06 -3.90 -11.23
CA THR A 319 1.87 -2.79 -10.72
C THR A 319 1.31 -1.44 -11.19
N ILE A 320 1.65 -0.38 -10.46
CA ILE A 320 1.51 1.00 -10.90
C ILE A 320 2.89 1.56 -11.23
N ASP A 321 2.96 2.76 -11.78
CA ASP A 321 4.22 3.43 -12.07
C ASP A 321 4.95 3.99 -10.84
N ARG A 322 4.58 3.55 -9.63
CA ARG A 322 5.29 3.77 -8.37
C ARG A 322 6.00 2.49 -7.93
N ARG A 323 7.23 2.61 -7.46
CA ARG A 323 7.98 1.55 -6.78
C ARG A 323 8.69 2.06 -5.54
N PHE A 324 9.20 1.12 -4.74
CA PHE A 324 9.98 1.37 -3.53
C PHE A 324 11.33 0.68 -3.63
N PRO A 325 12.28 1.26 -4.39
CA PRO A 325 13.49 0.55 -4.77
C PRO A 325 14.44 0.42 -3.59
N ALA A 326 15.01 -0.75 -3.46
CA ALA A 326 16.16 -0.99 -2.61
C ALA A 326 17.12 -1.93 -3.34
N ASP A 327 18.39 -1.54 -3.47
CA ASP A 327 19.35 -2.31 -4.25
C ASP A 327 20.28 -3.12 -3.35
N VAL A 328 20.63 -4.30 -3.84
CA VAL A 328 21.73 -5.12 -3.34
C VAL A 328 22.96 -4.82 -4.18
N VAL A 329 24.03 -4.33 -3.55
CA VAL A 329 25.32 -4.07 -4.23
C VAL A 329 26.39 -4.95 -3.62
N LEU A 330 26.95 -5.84 -4.42
CA LEU A 330 27.96 -6.81 -4.02
C LEU A 330 29.37 -6.20 -4.06
N GLY A 331 30.32 -6.88 -3.42
CA GLY A 331 31.72 -6.43 -3.29
C GLY A 331 32.50 -6.43 -4.61
N ASP A 332 32.06 -7.21 -5.59
CA ASP A 332 32.56 -7.21 -6.97
C ASP A 332 31.99 -6.07 -7.83
N GLY A 333 31.10 -5.24 -7.25
CA GLY A 333 30.45 -4.12 -7.93
C GLY A 333 29.12 -4.46 -8.59
N ALA A 334 28.72 -5.74 -8.65
CA ALA A 334 27.44 -6.13 -9.22
C ALA A 334 26.27 -5.49 -8.42
N ARG A 335 25.26 -4.99 -9.13
CA ARG A 335 24.10 -4.30 -8.55
C ARG A 335 22.81 -4.96 -9.00
N PHE A 336 22.01 -5.40 -8.04
CA PHE A 336 20.72 -6.02 -8.25
C PHE A 336 19.60 -5.14 -7.71
N PRO A 337 18.66 -4.69 -8.55
CA PRO A 337 17.51 -3.94 -8.08
C PRO A 337 16.55 -4.84 -7.30
N GLY A 338 15.97 -4.30 -6.24
CA GLY A 338 14.99 -4.97 -5.41
C GLY A 338 13.96 -3.99 -4.83
N ALA A 339 13.20 -4.46 -3.83
CA ALA A 339 12.16 -3.67 -3.19
C ALA A 339 12.25 -3.73 -1.65
N SER A 340 11.89 -2.62 -0.99
CA SER A 340 11.82 -2.55 0.47
C SER A 340 11.01 -1.34 0.95
N LEU A 341 10.27 -1.51 2.04
CA LEU A 341 9.67 -0.43 2.83
C LEU A 341 10.32 -0.33 4.22
N TYR A 342 11.60 -0.71 4.33
CA TYR A 342 12.33 -0.53 5.58
C TYR A 342 12.41 0.96 5.95
N ALA A 343 11.83 1.30 7.11
CA ALA A 343 11.74 2.66 7.64
C ALA A 343 12.47 2.83 8.99
N GLY A 344 13.33 1.88 9.35
CA GLY A 344 14.08 1.91 10.61
C GLY A 344 15.31 2.81 10.56
N GLU A 345 16.31 2.49 11.38
CA GLU A 345 17.58 3.21 11.43
C GLU A 345 18.24 3.35 10.06
N ARG A 346 18.73 4.56 9.78
CA ARG A 346 19.36 4.86 8.48
C ARG A 346 20.61 3.99 8.29
N VAL A 347 20.59 3.14 7.27
CA VAL A 347 21.78 2.41 6.81
C VAL A 347 22.61 3.34 5.91
N PRO A 348 23.86 3.67 6.26
CA PRO A 348 24.72 4.49 5.41
C PRO A 348 24.96 3.85 4.05
N ARG A 349 24.96 4.66 2.99
CA ARG A 349 25.13 4.20 1.59
C ARG A 349 26.54 3.73 1.27
N ASP A 350 27.46 3.76 2.20
CA ASP A 350 28.84 3.31 2.08
C ASP A 350 29.15 2.19 3.10
N ARG A 351 28.16 1.82 3.92
CA ARG A 351 28.30 0.75 4.90
C ARG A 351 28.29 -0.62 4.22
N TRP A 352 29.39 -1.33 4.38
CA TRP A 352 29.56 -2.70 3.94
C TRP A 352 29.30 -3.68 5.08
N PHE A 353 28.58 -4.75 4.78
CA PHE A 353 28.35 -5.88 5.67
C PHE A 353 28.98 -7.13 5.09
N GLN A 354 29.36 -8.08 5.95
CA GLN A 354 29.62 -9.45 5.51
C GLN A 354 28.29 -10.07 5.07
N LEU A 355 28.31 -10.80 3.97
CA LEU A 355 27.16 -11.50 3.39
C LEU A 355 27.34 -13.00 3.60
N VAL A 356 26.31 -13.66 4.11
CA VAL A 356 26.28 -15.12 4.29
C VAL A 356 25.01 -15.70 3.70
N TYR A 357 25.09 -16.93 3.22
CA TYR A 357 23.91 -17.70 2.84
C TYR A 357 23.34 -18.40 4.07
N ALA A 358 22.02 -18.32 4.27
CA ALA A 358 21.36 -18.85 5.46
C ALA A 358 21.63 -20.35 5.67
N GLY A 359 21.67 -21.14 4.58
CA GLY A 359 22.00 -22.56 4.64
C GLY A 359 23.41 -22.87 5.14
N ASN A 360 24.36 -21.93 5.03
CA ASN A 360 25.75 -22.10 5.49
C ASN A 360 25.95 -21.69 6.96
N VAL A 361 24.99 -21.00 7.55
CA VAL A 361 25.04 -20.51 8.94
C VAL A 361 23.95 -21.14 9.79
N SER A 362 23.54 -22.36 9.45
CA SER A 362 22.48 -23.10 10.13
C SER A 362 22.95 -23.68 11.47
N THR A 363 22.04 -23.84 12.42
CA THR A 363 22.25 -24.74 13.56
C THR A 363 22.35 -26.20 13.07
N ALA A 364 23.02 -27.07 13.83
CA ALA A 364 23.22 -28.48 13.45
C ALA A 364 21.91 -29.24 13.20
N VAL A 365 20.81 -28.81 13.82
CA VAL A 365 19.50 -29.50 13.85
C VAL A 365 18.50 -28.95 12.82
N SER A 366 18.81 -27.84 12.13
CA SER A 366 17.84 -27.12 11.28
C SER A 366 18.33 -26.86 9.85
N ARG A 367 19.21 -27.73 9.33
CA ARG A 367 19.80 -27.56 7.99
C ARG A 367 18.79 -27.41 6.85
N SER A 368 17.64 -28.10 6.92
CA SER A 368 16.60 -28.04 5.88
C SER A 368 15.73 -26.77 5.93
N THR A 369 15.63 -26.12 7.09
CA THR A 369 14.79 -24.92 7.28
C THR A 369 15.60 -23.63 7.31
N ALA A 370 16.91 -23.72 7.50
CA ALA A 370 17.83 -22.59 7.49
C ALA A 370 17.85 -21.78 6.19
N PRO A 371 17.81 -22.36 4.96
CA PRO A 371 17.68 -21.60 3.72
C PRO A 371 16.52 -20.59 3.74
N PHE A 372 15.41 -20.97 4.39
CA PHE A 372 14.23 -20.14 4.53
C PHE A 372 14.29 -19.16 5.69
N CYS A 373 15.40 -19.07 6.43
CA CYS A 373 15.54 -18.26 7.64
C CYS A 373 14.37 -18.50 8.61
N ALA A 374 14.05 -19.77 8.87
CA ALA A 374 13.05 -20.15 9.85
C ALA A 374 13.47 -19.75 11.27
N TRP A 375 12.50 -19.52 12.15
CA TRP A 375 12.78 -19.17 13.53
C TRP A 375 13.68 -20.22 14.21
N GLY A 376 14.74 -19.78 14.88
CA GLY A 376 15.71 -20.65 15.55
C GLY A 376 16.63 -21.48 14.63
N SER A 377 16.53 -21.33 13.30
CA SER A 377 17.32 -22.14 12.35
C SER A 377 18.75 -21.65 12.13
N LEU A 378 19.06 -20.41 12.50
CA LEU A 378 20.34 -19.75 12.24
C LEU A 378 21.23 -19.77 13.49
N ASP A 379 22.50 -20.13 13.32
CA ASP A 379 23.52 -20.10 14.36
C ASP A 379 23.91 -18.64 14.68
N PRO A 380 23.72 -18.16 15.93
CA PRO A 380 24.05 -16.79 16.31
C PRO A 380 25.54 -16.44 16.15
N ALA A 381 26.46 -17.38 16.39
CA ALA A 381 27.90 -17.13 16.26
C ALA A 381 28.30 -16.88 14.81
N LEU A 382 27.61 -17.53 13.86
CA LEU A 382 27.83 -17.37 12.43
C LEU A 382 26.99 -16.27 11.79
N THR A 383 25.97 -15.75 12.48
CA THR A 383 25.03 -14.76 11.92
C THR A 383 25.28 -13.33 12.42
N ARG A 384 25.85 -13.18 13.63
CA ARG A 384 26.00 -11.88 14.29
C ARG A 384 26.69 -10.82 13.42
N GLY A 385 26.01 -9.69 13.22
CA GLY A 385 26.53 -8.53 12.48
C GLY A 385 26.56 -8.70 10.95
N ARG A 386 26.07 -9.82 10.41
CA ARG A 386 26.10 -10.13 8.97
C ARG A 386 24.74 -9.88 8.30
N VAL A 387 24.76 -9.65 7.00
CA VAL A 387 23.55 -9.70 6.16
C VAL A 387 23.36 -11.13 5.69
N VAL A 388 22.14 -11.65 5.83
CA VAL A 388 21.82 -13.04 5.50
C VAL A 388 20.99 -13.11 4.22
N LEU A 389 21.43 -13.91 3.24
CA LEU A 389 20.63 -14.30 2.08
C LEU A 389 19.68 -15.43 2.48
N CYS A 390 18.39 -15.14 2.48
CA CYS A 390 17.29 -16.05 2.75
C CYS A 390 16.51 -16.33 1.46
N GLU A 391 16.11 -17.58 1.25
CA GLU A 391 15.19 -17.96 0.18
C GLU A 391 13.74 -17.68 0.58
N ARG A 392 12.91 -17.35 -0.42
CA ARG A 392 11.45 -17.28 -0.29
C ARG A 392 10.87 -18.69 -0.07
N GLY A 393 9.68 -18.78 0.55
CA GLY A 393 9.03 -20.06 0.90
C GLY A 393 8.99 -20.34 2.40
N GLY A 394 8.00 -21.14 2.84
CA GLY A 394 7.82 -21.67 4.21
C GLY A 394 7.48 -20.66 5.33
N VAL A 395 8.09 -19.48 5.29
CA VAL A 395 8.03 -18.43 6.33
C VAL A 395 7.59 -17.11 5.70
N ARG A 396 6.85 -16.27 6.43
CA ARG A 396 6.41 -14.95 5.94
C ARG A 396 7.63 -14.07 5.64
N ARG A 397 7.58 -13.24 4.59
CA ARG A 397 8.75 -12.45 4.10
C ARG A 397 9.38 -11.61 5.21
N VAL A 398 8.58 -10.90 6.00
CA VAL A 398 9.08 -10.06 7.08
C VAL A 398 9.56 -10.87 8.29
N GLU A 399 8.92 -12.01 8.56
CA GLU A 399 9.27 -12.90 9.67
C GLU A 399 10.67 -13.52 9.49
N LYS A 400 11.10 -13.79 8.25
CA LYS A 400 12.49 -14.17 7.95
C LYS A 400 13.49 -13.15 8.49
N GLY A 401 13.20 -11.86 8.32
CA GLY A 401 14.01 -10.78 8.88
C GLY A 401 14.04 -10.77 10.40
N LEU A 402 12.94 -11.16 11.06
CA LEU A 402 12.92 -11.30 12.52
C LEU A 402 13.78 -12.48 13.00
N ALA A 403 13.75 -13.62 12.30
CA ALA A 403 14.63 -14.74 12.63
C ALA A 403 16.11 -14.35 12.48
N VAL A 404 16.46 -13.62 11.42
CA VAL A 404 17.81 -13.06 11.24
C VAL A 404 18.18 -12.11 12.37
N LYS A 405 17.26 -11.22 12.77
CA LYS A 405 17.46 -10.30 13.91
C LYS A 405 17.70 -11.06 15.21
N ALA A 406 16.92 -12.10 15.48
CA ALA A 406 17.02 -12.92 16.68
C ALA A 406 18.38 -13.63 16.78
N ALA A 407 18.96 -14.04 15.65
CA ALA A 407 20.33 -14.58 15.57
C ALA A 407 21.43 -13.49 15.58
N GLY A 408 21.07 -12.22 15.76
CA GLY A 408 22.00 -11.09 15.82
C GLY A 408 22.45 -10.54 14.45
N GLY A 409 21.79 -10.93 13.36
CA GLY A 409 22.08 -10.45 12.02
C GLY A 409 21.78 -8.97 11.82
N ALA A 410 22.54 -8.32 10.95
CA ALA A 410 22.44 -6.88 10.66
C ALA A 410 21.43 -6.53 9.55
N GLY A 411 21.05 -7.51 8.72
CA GLY A 411 20.10 -7.32 7.62
C GLY A 411 19.79 -8.61 6.88
N ALA A 412 18.84 -8.58 5.95
CA ALA A 412 18.47 -9.74 5.14
C ALA A 412 18.28 -9.41 3.66
N ILE A 413 18.57 -10.38 2.79
CA ILE A 413 18.16 -10.36 1.39
C ILE A 413 17.18 -11.51 1.22
N ILE A 414 15.99 -11.24 0.72
CA ILE A 414 14.95 -12.25 0.53
C ILE A 414 14.87 -12.52 -0.97
N ALA A 415 15.44 -13.63 -1.39
CA ALA A 415 15.49 -14.05 -2.78
C ALA A 415 14.28 -14.89 -3.14
N ASN A 416 13.55 -14.48 -4.18
CA ASN A 416 12.52 -15.29 -4.81
C ASN A 416 13.06 -16.65 -5.27
N GLN A 417 12.22 -17.68 -5.22
CA GLN A 417 12.51 -18.98 -5.83
C GLN A 417 12.01 -19.02 -7.28
N PHE A 418 12.32 -20.11 -7.98
CA PHE A 418 11.94 -20.29 -9.38
C PHE A 418 10.45 -20.04 -9.61
N PHE A 419 9.61 -20.59 -8.73
CA PHE A 419 8.16 -20.43 -8.80
C PHE A 419 7.70 -18.98 -8.55
N ASP A 420 8.41 -18.17 -7.77
CA ASP A 420 8.03 -16.76 -7.54
C ASP A 420 8.41 -15.84 -8.71
N GLY A 421 9.39 -16.24 -9.53
CA GLY A 421 9.91 -15.46 -10.66
C GLY A 421 10.56 -14.13 -10.26
N GLU A 422 10.49 -13.13 -11.15
CA GLU A 422 11.15 -11.83 -10.98
C GLU A 422 10.30 -10.78 -10.23
N GLY A 423 9.04 -11.10 -9.91
CA GLY A 423 8.12 -10.17 -9.26
C GLY A 423 8.48 -9.93 -7.80
N VAL A 424 8.92 -8.70 -7.47
CA VAL A 424 9.24 -8.30 -6.09
C VAL A 424 8.07 -7.59 -5.41
N VAL A 425 7.85 -7.90 -4.13
CA VAL A 425 6.85 -7.25 -3.29
C VAL A 425 7.55 -6.34 -2.27
N PRO A 426 7.17 -5.05 -2.18
CA PRO A 426 7.69 -4.16 -1.16
C PRO A 426 7.04 -4.46 0.20
N ASP A 427 7.80 -4.99 1.16
CA ASP A 427 7.31 -5.21 2.53
C ASP A 427 7.94 -4.25 3.55
N ALA A 428 7.18 -3.91 4.60
CA ALA A 428 7.60 -3.06 5.71
C ALA A 428 8.52 -3.80 6.69
N HIS A 429 9.72 -4.16 6.25
CA HIS A 429 10.68 -4.92 7.07
C HIS A 429 11.02 -4.25 8.41
N LEU A 430 11.29 -5.09 9.43
CA LEU A 430 11.65 -4.67 10.80
C LEU A 430 13.17 -4.55 11.02
N ILE A 431 13.96 -5.03 10.07
CA ILE A 431 15.41 -4.83 9.94
C ILE A 431 15.73 -4.40 8.51
N PRO A 432 16.93 -3.87 8.22
CA PRO A 432 17.34 -3.61 6.86
C PRO A 432 17.19 -4.87 6.01
N ALA A 433 16.25 -4.86 5.08
CA ALA A 433 16.04 -6.01 4.22
C ALA A 433 15.55 -5.61 2.83
N VAL A 434 15.92 -6.42 1.85
CA VAL A 434 15.64 -6.18 0.42
C VAL A 434 15.11 -7.47 -0.18
N ALA A 435 13.93 -7.40 -0.81
CA ALA A 435 13.41 -8.47 -1.65
C ALA A 435 14.00 -8.36 -3.06
N VAL A 436 14.46 -9.47 -3.63
CA VAL A 436 15.04 -9.54 -4.98
C VAL A 436 14.39 -10.66 -5.79
N GLY A 437 14.36 -10.50 -7.11
CA GLY A 437 13.84 -11.51 -8.05
C GLY A 437 14.71 -12.76 -8.08
N TYR A 438 14.21 -13.82 -8.73
CA TYR A 438 14.86 -15.13 -8.79
C TYR A 438 16.27 -15.07 -9.39
N SER A 439 16.42 -14.43 -10.54
CA SER A 439 17.71 -14.28 -11.23
C SER A 439 18.76 -13.57 -10.37
N ALA A 440 18.36 -12.46 -9.72
CA ALA A 440 19.19 -11.72 -8.78
C ALA A 440 19.55 -12.57 -7.55
N GLY A 441 18.58 -13.31 -7.00
CA GLY A 441 18.80 -14.23 -5.89
C GLY A 441 19.87 -15.28 -6.19
N ASN A 442 19.78 -15.91 -7.36
CA ASN A 442 20.76 -16.89 -7.83
C ASN A 442 22.15 -16.28 -8.02
N ALA A 443 22.23 -15.07 -8.58
CA ALA A 443 23.51 -14.38 -8.77
C ALA A 443 24.17 -14.01 -7.43
N VAL A 444 23.37 -13.50 -6.47
CA VAL A 444 23.84 -13.21 -5.11
C VAL A 444 24.30 -14.50 -4.41
N HIS A 445 23.54 -15.60 -4.55
CA HIS A 445 23.93 -16.89 -3.99
C HIS A 445 25.24 -17.42 -4.61
N ALA A 446 25.38 -17.32 -5.94
CA ALA A 446 26.61 -17.70 -6.63
C ALA A 446 27.82 -16.92 -6.13
N TYR A 447 27.69 -15.59 -5.98
CA TYR A 447 28.74 -14.73 -5.42
C TYR A 447 29.13 -15.14 -3.99
N VAL A 448 28.16 -15.49 -3.13
CA VAL A 448 28.45 -15.96 -1.76
C VAL A 448 29.28 -17.25 -1.76
N ARG A 449 29.10 -18.13 -2.75
CA ARG A 449 29.87 -19.38 -2.87
C ARG A 449 31.28 -19.17 -3.43
N SER A 450 31.47 -18.18 -4.31
CA SER A 450 32.74 -17.98 -5.02
C SER A 450 33.68 -16.98 -4.33
N ALA A 451 33.16 -16.00 -3.59
CA ALA A 451 33.96 -14.97 -2.96
C ALA A 451 34.58 -15.45 -1.63
N THR A 452 35.85 -15.12 -1.40
CA THR A 452 36.58 -15.47 -0.16
C THR A 452 36.09 -14.70 1.07
N ALA A 453 35.63 -13.46 0.89
CA ALA A 453 35.00 -12.64 1.92
C ALA A 453 33.81 -11.89 1.30
N PRO A 454 32.65 -12.57 1.11
CA PRO A 454 31.50 -11.97 0.46
C PRO A 454 31.02 -10.76 1.26
N ARG A 455 31.03 -9.59 0.64
CA ARG A 455 30.50 -8.35 1.22
C ARG A 455 29.35 -7.81 0.41
N VAL A 456 28.47 -7.07 1.07
CA VAL A 456 27.28 -6.47 0.49
C VAL A 456 26.98 -5.11 1.09
N ARG A 457 26.33 -4.27 0.31
CA ARG A 457 25.68 -3.04 0.73
C ARG A 457 24.21 -3.06 0.33
N LEU A 458 23.35 -2.63 1.23
CA LEU A 458 21.92 -2.42 0.98
C LEU A 458 21.64 -0.93 0.78
N VAL A 459 21.04 -0.55 -0.35
CA VAL A 459 20.83 0.86 -0.72
C VAL A 459 19.35 1.16 -0.85
N PHE A 460 18.79 1.92 0.08
CA PHE A 460 17.37 2.27 0.07
C PHE A 460 17.11 3.55 -0.74
N GLY A 461 16.14 3.47 -1.66
CA GLY A 461 15.81 4.50 -2.64
C GLY A 461 14.53 5.29 -2.33
N GLY A 462 13.80 4.95 -1.26
CA GLY A 462 12.57 5.64 -0.87
C GLY A 462 11.41 5.37 -1.83
N THR A 463 10.61 6.39 -2.13
CA THR A 463 9.50 6.30 -3.10
C THR A 463 9.95 6.85 -4.45
N GLN A 464 9.72 6.11 -5.54
CA GLN A 464 9.93 6.56 -6.91
C GLN A 464 8.65 6.43 -7.73
N VAL A 465 8.38 7.40 -8.61
CA VAL A 465 7.21 7.42 -9.52
C VAL A 465 7.68 7.61 -10.98
N GLY A 466 6.81 7.29 -11.94
CA GLY A 466 7.13 7.35 -13.37
C GLY A 466 7.91 6.13 -13.88
N VAL A 467 7.82 5.00 -13.19
CA VAL A 467 8.46 3.74 -13.56
C VAL A 467 7.80 3.18 -14.82
N ARG A 468 8.62 2.66 -15.74
CA ARG A 468 8.18 1.96 -16.96
C ARG A 468 8.93 0.63 -17.10
N PRO A 469 8.29 -0.43 -17.63
CA PRO A 469 6.87 -0.50 -18.01
C PRO A 469 5.94 -0.50 -16.78
N ALA A 470 4.74 0.05 -16.94
CA ALA A 470 3.65 -0.02 -15.97
C ALA A 470 2.31 0.12 -16.72
N PRO A 471 1.30 -0.73 -16.46
CA PRO A 471 1.30 -1.81 -15.47
C PRO A 471 2.06 -3.06 -15.97
N VAL A 472 2.46 -3.90 -15.02
CA VAL A 472 2.94 -5.28 -15.24
C VAL A 472 2.16 -6.19 -14.30
N VAL A 473 1.70 -7.35 -14.78
CA VAL A 473 0.98 -8.31 -13.94
C VAL A 473 1.90 -8.82 -12.84
N ALA A 474 1.45 -8.76 -11.58
CA ALA A 474 2.22 -9.25 -10.45
C ALA A 474 2.46 -10.76 -10.56
N ALA A 475 3.66 -11.22 -10.19
CA ALA A 475 3.99 -12.65 -10.28
C ALA A 475 3.02 -13.51 -9.45
N PHE A 476 2.70 -13.07 -8.24
CA PHE A 476 1.74 -13.75 -7.35
C PHE A 476 0.29 -13.73 -7.86
N SER A 477 -0.08 -12.86 -8.81
CA SER A 477 -1.48 -12.78 -9.25
C SER A 477 -1.93 -14.10 -9.86
N GLY A 478 -3.04 -14.66 -9.38
CA GLY A 478 -3.60 -15.91 -9.89
C GLY A 478 -3.81 -15.88 -11.41
N ARG A 479 -3.53 -17.01 -12.07
CA ARG A 479 -3.56 -17.15 -13.53
C ARG A 479 -4.65 -18.12 -13.96
N GLY A 480 -5.21 -17.82 -15.13
CA GLY A 480 -6.05 -18.77 -15.85
C GLY A 480 -5.25 -19.94 -16.43
N PRO A 481 -5.92 -20.80 -17.23
CA PRO A 481 -7.37 -20.79 -17.48
C PRO A 481 -8.18 -21.09 -16.21
N SER A 482 -9.50 -20.88 -16.23
CA SER A 482 -10.36 -21.26 -15.10
C SER A 482 -10.32 -22.79 -14.91
N ALA A 483 -10.00 -23.23 -13.69
CA ALA A 483 -9.93 -24.66 -13.36
C ALA A 483 -11.29 -25.38 -13.52
N GLN A 484 -12.40 -24.63 -13.41
CA GLN A 484 -13.76 -25.19 -13.50
C GLN A 484 -14.34 -25.10 -14.92
N SER A 485 -13.90 -24.12 -15.72
CA SER A 485 -14.37 -23.96 -17.09
C SER A 485 -13.24 -23.41 -17.95
N PRO A 486 -12.39 -24.28 -18.53
CA PRO A 486 -11.17 -23.84 -19.24
C PRO A 486 -11.44 -22.89 -20.41
N TYR A 487 -12.62 -22.96 -21.02
CA TYR A 487 -13.04 -22.08 -22.11
C TYR A 487 -13.45 -20.66 -21.65
N LEU A 488 -13.66 -20.46 -20.35
CA LEU A 488 -13.92 -19.15 -19.75
C LEU A 488 -12.60 -18.52 -19.33
N ILE A 489 -12.23 -17.42 -19.98
CA ILE A 489 -11.01 -16.67 -19.66
C ILE A 489 -11.16 -16.03 -18.28
N LYS A 490 -10.20 -16.31 -17.39
CA LYS A 490 -10.05 -15.71 -16.07
C LYS A 490 -8.56 -15.43 -15.78
N PRO A 491 -8.21 -14.41 -14.96
CA PRO A 491 -9.10 -13.36 -14.44
C PRO A 491 -9.63 -12.44 -15.56
N ASP A 492 -10.73 -11.71 -15.31
CA ASP A 492 -11.38 -10.89 -16.35
C ASP A 492 -10.60 -9.60 -16.65
N LEU A 493 -9.97 -9.03 -15.62
CA LEU A 493 -9.22 -7.78 -15.72
C LEU A 493 -8.11 -7.70 -14.69
N ILE A 494 -7.19 -6.74 -14.86
CA ILE A 494 -6.19 -6.38 -13.86
C ILE A 494 -6.45 -4.98 -13.32
N ALA A 495 -6.12 -4.76 -12.05
CA ALA A 495 -6.17 -3.44 -11.41
C ALA A 495 -4.95 -3.23 -10.50
N PRO A 496 -4.66 -1.98 -10.06
CA PRO A 496 -3.57 -1.69 -9.14
C PRO A 496 -3.61 -2.55 -7.88
N GLY A 497 -2.62 -3.44 -7.72
CA GLY A 497 -2.56 -4.40 -6.61
C GLY A 497 -1.18 -4.57 -5.99
N VAL A 498 -0.18 -3.79 -6.40
CA VAL A 498 1.19 -3.87 -5.86
C VAL A 498 1.60 -2.54 -5.27
N GLY A 499 1.98 -2.55 -3.98
CA GLY A 499 2.47 -1.37 -3.27
C GLY A 499 1.41 -0.28 -3.13
N ILE A 500 0.19 -0.65 -2.78
CA ILE A 500 -0.97 0.24 -2.65
C ILE A 500 -1.04 0.81 -1.23
N LEU A 501 -1.05 2.15 -1.11
CA LEU A 501 -1.22 2.85 0.16
C LEU A 501 -2.72 3.08 0.39
N ALA A 502 -3.25 2.58 1.51
CA ALA A 502 -4.62 2.84 1.95
C ALA A 502 -4.69 2.90 3.48
N GLY A 503 -5.88 3.19 4.01
CA GLY A 503 -6.12 3.28 5.45
C GLY A 503 -5.85 1.98 6.18
N TRP A 504 -5.53 2.07 7.46
CA TRP A 504 -5.07 0.96 8.27
C TRP A 504 -5.58 1.06 9.70
N ALA A 505 -5.68 -0.08 10.38
CA ALA A 505 -5.97 -0.10 11.80
C ALA A 505 -4.78 0.42 12.61
N ALA A 506 -4.92 1.62 13.18
CA ALA A 506 -3.81 2.35 13.78
C ALA A 506 -3.15 1.63 14.97
N ASP A 507 -3.87 0.75 15.65
CA ASP A 507 -3.39 -0.09 16.76
C ASP A 507 -2.77 -1.43 16.30
N VAL A 508 -2.80 -1.74 15.00
CA VAL A 508 -2.24 -2.96 14.40
C VAL A 508 -0.92 -2.66 13.68
N GLY A 509 0.09 -3.51 13.91
CA GLY A 509 1.39 -3.38 13.25
C GLY A 509 1.30 -3.55 11.73
N PRO A 510 2.00 -2.75 10.90
CA PRO A 510 1.93 -2.80 9.44
C PRO A 510 2.16 -4.19 8.81
N THR A 511 2.82 -5.09 9.52
CA THR A 511 3.20 -6.42 9.04
C THR A 511 2.26 -7.53 9.53
N ASN A 512 1.29 -7.23 10.40
CA ASN A 512 0.47 -8.22 11.11
C ASN A 512 1.31 -9.30 11.80
N LEU A 513 2.50 -8.93 12.28
CA LEU A 513 3.33 -9.77 13.14
C LEU A 513 3.19 -9.28 14.58
N PRO A 514 3.04 -10.18 15.58
CA PRO A 514 2.97 -9.78 16.98
C PRO A 514 4.18 -8.97 17.46
N ALA A 515 5.35 -9.19 16.85
CA ALA A 515 6.58 -8.46 17.16
C ALA A 515 6.61 -7.03 16.57
N ASP A 516 5.67 -6.64 15.72
CA ASP A 516 5.62 -5.32 15.11
C ASP A 516 4.86 -4.32 15.97
N ALA A 517 5.61 -3.62 16.82
CA ALA A 517 5.09 -2.58 17.71
C ALA A 517 4.83 -1.23 17.00
N ARG A 518 5.14 -1.09 15.70
CA ARG A 518 4.93 0.17 14.99
C ARG A 518 3.44 0.44 14.80
N ARG A 519 3.05 1.71 14.78
CA ARG A 519 1.66 2.16 14.65
C ARG A 519 1.56 3.20 13.55
N THR A 520 0.55 3.07 12.69
CA THR A 520 0.37 3.91 11.51
C THR A 520 -1.09 3.93 11.10
N GLU A 521 -1.57 5.09 10.68
CA GLU A 521 -2.92 5.23 10.12
C GLU A 521 -2.99 4.69 8.68
N PHE A 522 -1.88 4.69 7.94
CA PHE A 522 -1.85 4.18 6.56
C PHE A 522 -0.84 3.06 6.39
N ASN A 523 -1.15 2.08 5.55
CA ASN A 523 -0.28 0.95 5.24
C ASN A 523 -0.14 0.73 3.74
N ILE A 524 0.98 0.14 3.34
CA ILE A 524 1.30 -0.21 1.95
C ILE A 524 1.26 -1.73 1.82
N MET A 525 0.31 -2.23 1.03
CA MET A 525 0.11 -3.67 0.84
C MET A 525 0.14 -4.06 -0.64
N SER A 526 0.33 -5.36 -0.88
CA SER A 526 0.26 -5.94 -2.21
C SER A 526 -0.56 -7.23 -2.18
N GLY A 527 -1.41 -7.41 -3.18
CA GLY A 527 -2.29 -8.56 -3.32
C GLY A 527 -3.40 -8.28 -4.34
N THR A 528 -4.01 -9.32 -4.89
CA THR A 528 -5.28 -9.21 -5.62
C THR A 528 -6.39 -8.64 -4.74
N SER A 529 -6.26 -8.79 -3.42
CA SER A 529 -7.09 -8.11 -2.42
C SER A 529 -7.05 -6.59 -2.47
N MET A 530 -5.96 -5.98 -2.95
CA MET A 530 -5.87 -4.54 -3.17
C MET A 530 -6.36 -4.16 -4.57
N ALA A 531 -6.30 -5.07 -5.54
CA ALA A 531 -6.79 -4.85 -6.89
C ALA A 531 -8.33 -4.90 -6.97
N CYS A 532 -8.95 -5.88 -6.30
CA CYS A 532 -10.40 -6.03 -6.18
C CYS A 532 -11.14 -4.72 -5.82
N PRO A 533 -10.80 -4.02 -4.71
CA PRO A 533 -11.48 -2.78 -4.34
C PRO A 533 -11.29 -1.63 -5.35
N HIS A 534 -10.22 -1.64 -6.16
CA HIS A 534 -10.13 -0.67 -7.26
C HIS A 534 -11.20 -0.92 -8.31
N ALA A 535 -11.41 -2.18 -8.72
CA ALA A 535 -12.47 -2.54 -9.65
C ALA A 535 -13.86 -2.27 -9.06
N SER A 536 -14.07 -2.58 -7.77
CA SER A 536 -15.31 -2.26 -7.04
C SER A 536 -15.62 -0.77 -7.05
N GLY A 537 -14.62 0.08 -6.81
CA GLY A 537 -14.78 1.53 -6.88
C GLY A 537 -15.11 2.03 -8.28
N VAL A 538 -14.47 1.49 -9.33
CA VAL A 538 -14.83 1.84 -10.72
C VAL A 538 -16.25 1.39 -11.04
N ALA A 539 -16.65 0.19 -10.62
CA ALA A 539 -18.01 -0.32 -10.81
C ALA A 539 -19.05 0.57 -10.12
N ALA A 540 -18.75 1.07 -8.91
CA ALA A 540 -19.61 2.03 -8.21
C ALA A 540 -19.72 3.36 -8.97
N LEU A 541 -18.61 3.89 -9.51
CA LEU A 541 -18.66 5.09 -10.36
C LEU A 541 -19.50 4.87 -11.61
N LEU A 542 -19.34 3.73 -12.28
CA LEU A 542 -20.12 3.37 -13.47
C LEU A 542 -21.61 3.23 -13.14
N LYS A 543 -21.96 2.57 -12.03
CA LYS A 543 -23.35 2.43 -11.59
C LYS A 543 -23.98 3.77 -11.22
N ALA A 544 -23.23 4.69 -10.61
CA ALA A 544 -23.70 6.03 -10.32
C ALA A 544 -23.94 6.86 -11.59
N ALA A 545 -23.06 6.73 -12.60
CA ALA A 545 -23.21 7.41 -13.89
C ALA A 545 -24.30 6.77 -14.79
N HIS A 546 -24.51 5.46 -14.65
CA HIS A 546 -25.46 4.68 -15.45
C HIS A 546 -26.29 3.75 -14.54
N PRO A 547 -27.31 4.27 -13.82
CA PRO A 547 -28.08 3.49 -12.85
C PRO A 547 -28.86 2.32 -13.46
N ASP A 548 -29.19 2.40 -14.75
CA ASP A 548 -29.93 1.41 -15.53
C ASP A 548 -29.05 0.24 -16.01
N TRP A 549 -27.72 0.37 -15.96
CA TRP A 549 -26.82 -0.70 -16.39
C TRP A 549 -26.92 -1.91 -15.45
N SER A 550 -27.02 -3.09 -16.07
CA SER A 550 -27.02 -4.37 -15.37
C SER A 550 -25.59 -4.92 -15.27
N PRO A 551 -25.26 -5.69 -14.23
CA PRO A 551 -23.97 -6.41 -14.14
C PRO A 551 -23.77 -7.45 -15.25
N ARG A 552 -24.83 -7.80 -15.98
CA ARG A 552 -24.77 -8.79 -17.06
C ARG A 552 -24.29 -8.09 -18.33
N PRO A 553 -23.44 -8.75 -19.15
CA PRO A 553 -23.32 -8.33 -20.54
C PRO A 553 -24.71 -8.36 -21.17
N SER A 554 -25.11 -7.27 -21.82
CA SER A 554 -26.30 -7.27 -22.67
C SER A 554 -26.07 -8.27 -23.78
N VAL A 555 -26.61 -9.48 -23.65
CA VAL A 555 -26.80 -10.36 -24.80
C VAL A 555 -27.91 -9.68 -25.60
N ARG A 556 -27.53 -8.84 -26.56
CA ARG A 556 -28.43 -8.52 -27.67
C ARG A 556 -28.61 -9.85 -28.39
N GLN A 557 -29.73 -10.52 -28.12
CA GLN A 557 -30.23 -11.58 -29.00
C GLN A 557 -30.64 -10.98 -30.33
#